data_AF-A0A948CD13-F1
#
_entry.id   AF-A0A948CD13-F1
#
_cell.length_a   1.000
_cell.length_b   1.000
_cell.length_c   1.000
_cell.angle_alpha   90.00
_cell.angle_beta   90.00
_cell.angle_gamma   90.00
#
_symmetry.space_group_name_H-M   'P 1'
#
loop_
_entity.id
_entity.type
_entity.pdbx_description
1 polymer ?
#
loop_
_entity_poly.entity_id
_entity_poly.type
_entity_poly.pdbx_seq_one_letter_code
_entity_poly.pdbx_strand_id
1 'polypeptide(L)'
;EEDALRHVIEQVGLSPSPPIDRFWFRSVYFREPGGVLFELATDGPGFSRDEDLVSLGETLVLPPWLESRREQIEAGLPTLDTHVGA
;
A
#
# COMPACT_ATOMS: atom_id res chain seq x y z
N GLU A 1 -13.01 9.12 7.48
CA GLU A 1 -13.16 7.76 8.04
C GLU A 1 -11.90 7.31 8.77
N GLU A 2 -10.74 7.36 8.12
CA GLU A 2 -9.43 7.08 8.73
C GLU A 2 -9.17 7.86 10.02
N ASP A 3 -9.35 9.18 10.03
CA ASP A 3 -9.09 9.99 11.24
C ASP A 3 -10.00 9.64 12.41
N ALA A 4 -11.26 9.27 12.14
CA ALA A 4 -12.18 8.81 13.16
C ALA A 4 -11.74 7.46 13.74
N LEU A 5 -11.24 6.56 12.89
CA LEU A 5 -10.73 5.26 13.31
C LEU A 5 -9.43 5.40 14.11
N ARG A 6 -8.51 6.28 13.69
CA ARG A 6 -7.32 6.63 14.48
C ARG A 6 -7.71 7.14 15.86
N HIS A 7 -8.70 8.02 15.93
CA HIS A 7 -9.17 8.56 17.21
C HIS A 7 -9.67 7.45 18.15
N VAL A 8 -10.41 6.46 17.62
CA VAL A 8 -10.87 5.29 18.41
C VAL A 8 -9.68 4.46 18.89
N ILE A 9 -8.66 4.23 18.05
CA ILE A 9 -7.45 3.48 18.42
C ILE A 9 -6.66 4.22 19.51
N GLU A 10 -6.56 5.55 19.41
CA GLU A 10 -5.94 6.41 20.43
C GLU A 10 -6.72 6.35 21.76
N GLN A 11 -8.05 6.33 21.71
CA GLN A 11 -8.92 6.23 22.89
C GLN A 11 -8.76 4.92 23.68
N VAL A 12 -8.38 3.82 23.01
CA VAL A 12 -8.07 2.53 23.67
C VAL A 12 -6.60 2.42 24.12
N GLY A 13 -5.85 3.53 24.08
CA GLY A 13 -4.48 3.62 24.60
C GLY A 13 -3.40 3.10 23.64
N LEU A 14 -3.74 2.88 22.37
CA LEU A 14 -2.79 2.47 21.34
C LEU A 14 -2.29 3.69 20.56
N SER A 15 -1.19 3.52 19.83
CA SER A 15 -0.53 4.61 19.09
C SER A 15 -0.51 4.33 17.59
N PRO A 16 -1.52 4.79 16.83
CA PRO A 16 -1.54 4.60 15.39
C PRO A 16 -0.56 5.54 14.67
N SER A 17 -0.02 5.14 13.52
CA SER A 17 0.73 6.02 12.61
C SER A 17 -0.18 7.11 12.06
N PRO A 18 0.33 8.28 11.64
CA PRO A 18 -0.44 9.20 10.79
C PRO A 18 -0.99 8.48 9.56
N PRO A 19 -2.06 8.97 8.91
CA PRO A 19 -2.53 8.44 7.64
C PRO A 19 -1.41 8.45 6.59
N ILE A 20 -1.23 7.33 5.90
CA ILE A 20 -0.22 7.15 4.85
C ILE A 20 -0.92 6.94 3.52
N ASP A 21 -0.56 7.73 2.51
CA ASP A 21 -0.98 7.53 1.12
C ASP A 21 -0.14 6.40 0.48
N ARG A 22 -0.80 5.31 0.11
CA ARG A 22 -0.20 4.13 -0.55
C ARG A 22 -0.48 4.13 -2.05
N PHE A 23 -0.86 5.27 -2.63
CA PHE A 23 -1.24 5.47 -4.03
C PHE A 23 -2.58 4.80 -4.42
N TRP A 24 -2.70 3.49 -4.16
CA TRP A 24 -3.90 2.68 -4.43
C TRP A 24 -4.94 2.72 -3.31
N PHE A 25 -4.52 3.04 -2.08
CA PHE A 25 -5.36 3.18 -0.90
C PHE A 25 -4.67 4.07 0.13
N ARG A 26 -5.36 4.37 1.23
CA ARG A 26 -4.80 5.07 2.38
C ARG A 26 -4.84 4.15 3.59
N SER A 27 -3.84 4.25 4.45
CA SER A 27 -3.68 3.31 5.57
C SER A 27 -3.21 3.96 6.86
N VAL A 28 -3.55 3.33 7.98
CA VAL A 28 -2.99 3.61 9.31
C VAL A 28 -2.52 2.30 9.94
N TYR A 29 -1.40 2.35 10.65
CA TYR A 29 -0.80 1.18 11.29
C TYR A 29 -0.78 1.34 12.79
N PHE A 30 -0.99 0.26 13.54
CA PHE A 30 -0.83 0.26 14.99
C PHE A 30 -0.46 -1.14 15.47
N ARG A 31 0.18 -1.24 16.64
CA ARG A 31 0.42 -2.53 17.30
C ARG A 31 -0.64 -2.77 18.35
N GLU A 32 -1.25 -3.94 18.33
CA GLU A 32 -2.11 -4.39 19.42
C GLU A 32 -1.25 -4.85 20.63
N PRO A 33 -1.82 -5.04 21.84
CA PRO A 33 -1.07 -5.35 23.06
C PRO A 33 -0.10 -6.56 22.99
N GLY A 34 -0.40 -7.58 22.21
CA GLY A 34 0.46 -8.74 21.94
C GLY A 34 1.59 -8.47 20.94
N GLY A 35 1.65 -7.26 20.37
CA GLY A 35 2.72 -6.80 19.48
C GLY A 35 2.48 -7.01 17.99
N VAL A 36 1.36 -7.66 17.59
CA VAL A 36 1.00 -7.83 16.18
C VAL A 36 0.75 -6.47 15.53
N LEU A 37 1.32 -6.25 14.34
CA LEU A 37 1.10 -5.03 13.57
C LEU A 37 -0.18 -5.18 12.75
N PHE A 38 -1.16 -4.33 13.03
CA PHE A 38 -2.38 -4.21 12.25
C PHE A 38 -2.29 -3.03 11.30
N GLU A 39 -2.94 -3.19 10.14
CA GLU A 39 -3.16 -2.16 9.15
C GLU A 39 -4.66 -2.02 8.94
N LEU A 40 -5.13 -0.77 8.89
CA LEU A 40 -6.48 -0.43 8.47
C LEU A 40 -6.35 0.38 7.19
N ALA A 41 -6.84 -0.19 6.10
CA ALA A 41 -6.75 0.37 4.76
C ALA A 41 -8.14 0.72 4.22
N THR A 42 -8.24 1.78 3.43
CA THR A 42 -9.46 2.11 2.70
C THR A 42 -9.70 1.15 1.54
N ASP A 43 -10.97 0.88 1.22
CA ASP A 43 -11.34 0.02 0.08
C ASP A 43 -10.90 0.59 -1.28
N GLY A 44 -10.89 1.91 -1.41
CA GLY A 44 -10.55 2.61 -2.65
C GLY A 44 -9.32 3.52 -2.52
N PRO A 45 -8.83 4.05 -3.65
CA PRO A 45 -9.39 3.93 -5.01
C PRO A 45 -9.24 2.56 -5.69
N GLY A 46 -8.28 1.73 -5.27
CA GLY A 46 -8.00 0.41 -5.86
C GLY A 46 -6.98 0.45 -7.00
N PHE A 47 -6.63 -0.74 -7.51
CA PHE A 47 -5.56 -0.93 -8.50
C PHE A 47 -5.94 -0.52 -9.93
N SER A 48 -7.23 -0.38 -10.25
CA SER A 48 -7.66 0.13 -11.55
C SER A 48 -7.48 1.64 -11.71
N ARG A 49 -6.78 2.28 -10.77
CA ARG A 49 -6.49 3.72 -10.79
C ARG A 49 -5.47 4.07 -11.87
N ASP A 50 -4.52 3.18 -12.10
CA ASP A 50 -3.29 3.39 -12.86
C ASP A 50 -3.06 2.33 -13.94
N GLU A 51 -3.78 1.21 -13.88
CA GLU A 51 -3.76 0.15 -14.89
C GLU A 51 -5.20 -0.26 -15.27
N ASP A 52 -5.39 -0.70 -16.52
CA ASP A 52 -6.64 -1.33 -16.93
C ASP A 52 -6.78 -2.71 -16.28
N LEU A 53 -8.00 -3.09 -15.87
CA LEU A 53 -8.26 -4.38 -15.21
C LEU A 53 -7.80 -5.60 -16.03
N VAL A 54 -7.80 -5.49 -17.36
CA VAL A 54 -7.43 -6.58 -18.26
C VAL A 54 -5.91 -6.81 -18.30
N SER A 55 -5.12 -5.77 -18.01
CA SER A 55 -3.66 -5.79 -18.03
C SER A 55 -3.04 -5.59 -16.65
N LEU A 56 -3.81 -5.79 -15.57
CA LEU A 56 -3.38 -5.49 -14.21
C LEU A 56 -2.18 -6.35 -13.81
N GLY A 57 -1.11 -5.70 -13.33
CA GLY A 57 0.10 -6.40 -12.88
C GLY A 57 1.00 -6.93 -14.00
N GLU A 58 0.73 -6.57 -15.27
CA GLU A 58 1.62 -6.89 -16.39
C GLU A 58 2.84 -5.97 -16.45
N THR A 59 2.79 -4.81 -15.79
CA THR A 59 3.86 -3.81 -15.82
C THR A 59 4.32 -3.39 -14.43
N LEU A 60 5.55 -2.86 -14.35
CA LEU A 60 6.04 -2.22 -13.13
C LEU A 60 5.44 -0.81 -13.00
N VAL A 61 4.44 -0.69 -12.12
CA VAL A 61 3.94 0.60 -11.66
C VAL A 61 4.83 1.16 -10.57
N LEU A 62 5.18 2.44 -10.71
CA LEU A 62 5.75 3.24 -9.63
C LEU A 62 4.76 4.34 -9.27
N PRO A 63 4.57 4.66 -7.97
CA PRO A 63 3.79 5.83 -7.62
C PRO A 63 4.49 7.10 -8.16
N PRO A 64 3.76 8.19 -8.45
CA PRO A 64 4.30 9.37 -9.14
C PRO A 64 5.57 9.97 -8.52
N TRP A 65 5.72 9.87 -7.19
CA TRP A 65 6.89 10.36 -6.47
C TRP A 65 8.16 9.49 -6.60
N LEU A 66 8.07 8.33 -7.25
CA LEU A 66 9.20 7.44 -7.55
C LEU A 66 9.56 7.40 -9.04
N GLU A 67 8.70 7.91 -9.93
CA GLU A 67 8.91 7.85 -11.38
C GLU A 67 10.23 8.47 -11.86
N SER A 68 10.69 9.55 -11.22
CA SER A 68 11.98 10.18 -11.55
C SER A 68 13.20 9.27 -11.32
N ARG A 69 13.01 8.15 -10.63
CA ARG A 69 14.04 7.15 -10.33
C ARG A 69 13.77 5.79 -10.99
N ARG A 70 12.87 5.72 -11.97
CA ARG A 70 12.47 4.47 -12.63
C ARG A 70 13.64 3.61 -13.08
N GLU A 71 14.55 4.17 -13.88
CA GLU A 71 15.71 3.44 -14.40
C GLU A 71 16.58 2.85 -13.27
N GLN A 72 16.79 3.62 -12.20
CA GLN A 72 17.55 3.18 -11.03
C GLN A 72 16.86 2.03 -10.29
N ILE A 73 15.53 2.12 -10.14
CA ILE A 73 14.73 1.10 -9.46
C ILE A 73 14.71 -0.17 -10.29
N GLU A 74 14.39 -0.07 -11.59
CA GLU A 74 14.35 -1.21 -12.51
C GLU A 74 15.69 -1.95 -12.59
N ALA A 75 16.81 -1.23 -12.60
CA ALA A 75 18.14 -1.84 -12.59
C ALA A 75 18.44 -2.66 -11.32
N GLY A 76 17.74 -2.41 -10.21
CA GLY A 76 17.91 -3.12 -8.94
C GLY A 76 16.96 -4.29 -8.73
N LEU A 77 15.97 -4.48 -9.61
CA LEU A 77 14.95 -5.52 -9.47
C LEU A 77 15.36 -6.80 -10.22
N PRO A 78 15.15 -7.99 -9.62
CA PRO A 78 15.31 -9.24 -10.34
C PRO A 78 14.18 -9.39 -11.37
N THR A 79 14.46 -10.09 -12.46
CA THR A 79 13.40 -10.56 -13.36
C THR A 79 12.53 -11.58 -12.64
N LEU A 80 11.21 -11.38 -12.71
CA LEU A 80 10.23 -12.32 -12.18
C LEU A 80 9.65 -13.13 -13.34
N ASP A 81 9.60 -14.45 -13.18
CA ASP A 81 8.79 -15.29 -14.04
C ASP A 81 7.36 -15.30 -13.49
N THR A 82 6.45 -14.64 -14.22
CA THR A 82 5.02 -14.58 -13.86
C THR A 82 4.25 -15.79 -14.38
N HIS A 83 4.90 -16.71 -15.10
CA HIS A 83 4.33 -18.00 -15.43
C HIS A 83 4.37 -18.91 -14.21
N VAL A 84 3.29 -18.87 -13.42
CA VAL A 84 3.02 -19.93 -12.45
C VAL A 84 2.75 -21.20 -13.27
N GLY A 85 3.67 -22.17 -13.19
CA GLY A 85 3.52 -23.47 -13.85
C GLY A 85 2.15 -24.07 -13.55
N ALA A 86 1.42 -24.43 -14.62
CA ALA A 86 0.20 -25.22 -14.56
C ALA A 86 0.49 -26.65 -14.11
#